data_AF-A0AAE6R8X3-F1
#
_entry.id   AF-A0AAE6R8X3-F1
#
_cell.length_a   1.000
_cell.length_b   1.000
_cell.length_c   1.000
_cell.angle_alpha   90.00
_cell.angle_beta   90.00
_cell.angle_gamma   90.00
#
_symmetry.space_group_name_H-M   'P 1'
#
loop_
_entity.id
_entity.type
_entity.pdbx_description
1 polymer ?
#
loop_
_entity_poly.entity_id
_entity_poly.type
_entity_poly.pdbx_seq_one_letter_code
_entity_poly.pdbx_strand_id
1 'polypeptide(L)'
;MATLYPFTANDVTDAFALLDNTLFDKAREADGPESDPAPNMLIVAGAQGSGKTYLLEKQLLPSERYENHVRLYLPEFRKLHPHYAQMSEHGVLHVYEHTEAFVRELSGKVFEYAFANRYNIIMESALDDEAFAGFPPAAVEAGYRFEIHMIACKEEFSHWATLDRGVKSVAKGEIERFVALSQIQASQANARKILNAFESACLQAPGSQVTLYERGFETDQQSKVLCHSRCDAQGVLTPQPDYEGQPFFRAPYHDTPVEIRRSPEGSGSGVYLQFFQVVHASMLDEPVRQQMVAACCKTLGRTPDLVARISGDAFRELSQYVLKYTYP
;
A
#
# COMPACT_ATOMS: atom_id res chain seq x y z
N MET A 1 2.17 -27.99 15.92
CA MET A 1 3.66 -28.02 15.90
C MET A 1 4.12 -26.83 16.74
N ALA A 2 5.01 -27.03 17.72
CA ALA A 2 5.61 -25.91 18.44
C ALA A 2 6.46 -25.09 17.46
N THR A 3 6.33 -23.77 17.48
CA THR A 3 7.13 -22.88 16.64
C THR A 3 8.59 -22.91 17.13
N LEU A 4 9.57 -22.83 16.23
CA LEU A 4 11.00 -22.84 16.57
C LEU A 4 11.38 -21.67 17.49
N TYR A 5 10.69 -20.54 17.33
CA TYR A 5 10.83 -19.33 18.13
C TYR A 5 9.46 -18.97 18.70
N PRO A 6 9.07 -19.55 19.85
CA PRO A 6 7.82 -19.20 20.49
C PRO A 6 7.88 -17.77 21.04
N PHE A 7 6.73 -17.12 21.12
CA PHE A 7 6.53 -15.90 21.89
C PHE A 7 5.19 -16.00 22.61
N THR A 8 5.01 -15.18 23.64
CA THR A 8 3.83 -15.14 24.50
C THR A 8 3.15 -13.78 24.38
N ALA A 9 1.91 -13.68 24.87
CA ALA A 9 1.20 -12.41 24.97
C ALA A 9 1.94 -11.38 25.86
N ASN A 10 2.70 -11.85 26.85
CA ASN A 10 3.54 -10.97 27.68
C ASN A 10 4.69 -10.38 26.85
N ASP A 11 5.34 -11.18 25.99
CA ASP A 11 6.40 -10.67 25.10
C ASP A 11 5.88 -9.56 24.18
N VAL A 12 4.66 -9.70 23.65
CA VAL A 12 4.00 -8.66 22.84
C VAL A 12 3.70 -7.41 23.69
N THR A 13 3.26 -7.59 24.93
CA THR A 13 2.97 -6.48 25.86
C THR A 13 4.24 -5.72 26.23
N ASP A 14 5.32 -6.43 26.53
CA ASP A 14 6.63 -5.85 26.86
C ASP A 14 7.20 -5.10 25.66
N ALA A 15 7.12 -5.69 24.45
CA ALA A 15 7.51 -5.03 23.21
C ALA A 15 6.69 -3.75 22.94
N PHE A 16 5.39 -3.79 23.20
CA PHE A 16 4.53 -2.62 23.09
C PHE A 16 4.94 -1.52 24.09
N ALA A 17 5.26 -1.86 25.33
CA ALA A 17 5.70 -0.89 26.34
C ALA A 17 7.01 -0.17 25.94
N LEU A 18 7.90 -0.86 25.20
CA LEU A 18 9.10 -0.24 24.63
C LEU A 18 8.75 0.77 23.52
N LEU A 19 7.75 0.47 22.69
CA LEU A 19 7.28 1.37 21.65
C LEU A 19 6.51 2.56 22.23
N ASP A 20 5.76 2.36 23.32
CA ASP A 20 4.81 3.35 23.85
C ASP A 20 5.45 4.71 24.08
N ASN A 21 6.62 4.71 24.71
CA ASN A 21 7.38 5.92 25.06
C ASN A 21 7.94 6.71 23.86
N THR A 22 7.98 6.12 22.67
CA THR A 22 8.59 6.76 21.48
C THR A 22 7.59 6.97 20.37
N LEU A 23 6.73 5.98 20.12
CA LEU A 23 5.76 6.00 19.03
C LEU A 23 4.59 6.94 19.34
N PHE A 24 4.19 7.05 20.61
CA PHE A 24 3.05 7.83 21.07
C PHE A 24 3.43 9.15 21.75
N ASP A 25 4.70 9.57 21.65
CA ASP A 25 5.15 10.94 21.94
C ASP A 25 4.67 11.90 20.83
N LYS A 26 3.35 12.01 20.72
CA LYS A 26 2.59 12.73 19.69
C LYS A 26 1.37 13.36 20.33
N ALA A 27 0.91 14.47 19.76
CA ALA A 27 -0.32 15.11 20.21
C ALA A 27 -1.53 14.25 19.81
N ARG A 28 -2.44 14.06 20.77
CA ARG A 28 -3.75 13.44 20.55
C ARG A 28 -4.75 14.53 20.14
N GLU A 29 -5.67 14.19 19.24
CA GLU A 29 -6.80 15.07 18.98
C GLU A 29 -7.82 14.99 20.11
N ALA A 30 -8.63 16.04 20.29
CA ALA A 30 -9.49 16.20 21.47
C ALA A 30 -10.47 15.03 21.70
N ASP A 31 -10.89 14.89 22.96
CA ASP A 31 -11.62 13.74 23.50
C ASP A 31 -13.09 13.72 23.04
N GLY A 32 -13.36 13.34 21.79
CA GLY A 32 -14.72 13.07 21.32
C GLY A 32 -14.88 13.03 19.80
N PRO A 33 -15.84 12.26 19.24
CA PRO A 33 -16.01 12.10 17.80
C PRO A 33 -16.38 13.39 17.05
N GLU A 34 -16.91 14.39 17.75
CA GLU A 34 -17.22 15.72 17.19
C GLU A 34 -16.09 16.74 17.42
N SER A 35 -14.89 16.29 17.82
CA SER A 35 -13.75 17.16 18.08
C SER A 35 -13.27 17.90 16.81
N ASP A 36 -12.84 19.15 16.98
CA ASP A 36 -12.07 19.89 15.99
C ASP A 36 -10.73 20.32 16.61
N PRO A 37 -9.58 19.83 16.12
CA PRO A 37 -9.45 18.95 14.96
C PRO A 37 -10.00 17.53 15.21
N ALA A 38 -10.48 16.89 14.14
CA ALA A 38 -10.77 15.47 14.11
C ALA A 38 -9.48 14.69 13.78
N PRO A 39 -9.25 13.50 14.37
CA PRO A 39 -8.10 12.69 14.03
C PRO A 39 -8.14 12.26 12.57
N ASN A 40 -6.99 12.25 11.93
CA ASN A 40 -6.83 11.98 10.50
C ASN A 40 -6.11 10.66 10.26
N MET A 41 -6.59 9.90 9.29
CA MET A 41 -5.91 8.71 8.79
C MET A 41 -5.31 8.97 7.42
N LEU A 42 -3.98 8.99 7.34
CA LEU A 42 -3.27 8.87 6.08
C LEU A 42 -3.25 7.39 5.66
N ILE A 43 -3.91 7.07 4.56
CA ILE A 43 -4.02 5.70 4.05
C ILE A 43 -3.36 5.61 2.68
N VAL A 44 -2.33 4.78 2.55
CA VAL A 44 -1.70 4.48 1.26
C VAL A 44 -2.07 3.06 0.83
N ALA A 45 -2.86 2.93 -0.24
CA ALA A 45 -3.47 1.68 -0.65
C ALA A 45 -3.11 1.27 -2.09
N GLY A 46 -3.11 -0.03 -2.37
CA GLY A 46 -2.80 -0.59 -3.69
C GLY A 46 -2.18 -1.99 -3.61
N ALA A 47 -2.15 -2.72 -4.72
CA ALA A 47 -1.65 -4.10 -4.74
C ALA A 47 -0.15 -4.21 -4.34
N GLN A 48 0.28 -5.42 -3.99
CA GLN A 48 1.72 -5.70 -3.81
C GLN A 48 2.50 -5.38 -5.09
N GLY A 49 3.61 -4.65 -4.97
CA GLY A 49 4.40 -4.19 -6.12
C GLY A 49 4.00 -2.82 -6.68
N SER A 50 2.85 -2.26 -6.26
CA SER A 50 2.37 -0.98 -6.80
C SER A 50 3.21 0.23 -6.43
N GLY A 51 4.05 0.15 -5.39
CA GLY A 51 4.93 1.24 -4.96
C GLY A 51 4.42 2.09 -3.80
N LYS A 52 3.46 1.58 -3.01
CA LYS A 52 2.92 2.24 -1.79
C LYS A 52 4.01 2.83 -0.89
N THR A 53 4.96 1.99 -0.50
CA THR A 53 6.04 2.40 0.40
C THR A 53 6.92 3.48 -0.23
N TYR A 54 7.12 3.48 -1.55
CA TYR A 54 7.86 4.56 -2.21
C TYR A 54 7.07 5.87 -2.20
N LEU A 55 5.76 5.83 -2.51
CA LEU A 55 4.88 6.99 -2.42
C LEU A 55 4.90 7.58 -1.01
N LEU A 56 4.72 6.74 0.01
CA LEU A 56 4.73 7.14 1.40
C LEU A 56 6.08 7.76 1.81
N GLU A 57 7.18 7.00 1.68
CA GLU A 57 8.49 7.38 2.21
C GLU A 57 9.21 8.47 1.42
N LYS A 58 8.93 8.60 0.11
CA LYS A 58 9.69 9.49 -0.80
C LYS A 58 8.90 10.67 -1.31
N GLN A 59 7.58 10.69 -1.17
CA GLN A 59 6.76 11.81 -1.63
C GLN A 59 5.93 12.42 -0.50
N LEU A 60 5.24 11.59 0.31
CA LEU A 60 4.34 12.11 1.35
C LEU A 60 5.07 12.50 2.63
N LEU A 61 5.81 11.58 3.25
CA LEU A 61 6.49 11.82 4.53
C LEU A 61 7.55 12.94 4.52
N PRO A 62 8.29 13.20 3.43
CA PRO A 62 9.25 14.30 3.39
C PRO A 62 8.65 15.71 3.53
N SER A 63 7.32 15.85 3.42
CA SER A 63 6.64 17.14 3.58
C SER A 63 6.51 17.61 5.04
N GLU A 64 6.90 16.78 6.02
CA GLU A 64 6.73 17.01 7.48
C GLU A 64 5.27 17.15 7.94
N ARG A 65 4.29 17.20 7.03
CA ARG A 65 2.84 17.26 7.31
C ARG A 65 2.35 16.12 8.22
N TYR A 66 3.04 14.99 8.20
CA TYR A 66 2.63 13.78 8.91
C TYR A 66 3.48 13.48 10.16
N GLU A 67 4.28 14.43 10.65
CA GLU A 67 5.10 14.23 11.86
C GLU A 67 4.28 13.84 13.09
N ASN A 68 3.06 14.39 13.22
CA ASN A 68 2.14 14.06 14.31
C ASN A 68 1.35 12.75 14.10
N HIS A 69 1.67 11.95 13.08
CA HIS A 69 0.99 10.67 12.84
C HIS A 69 1.76 9.48 13.42
N VAL A 70 1.02 8.54 14.02
CA VAL A 70 1.51 7.25 14.47
C VAL A 70 1.62 6.31 13.27
N ARG A 71 2.80 5.71 13.09
CA ARG A 71 3.01 4.64 12.11
C ARG A 71 2.69 3.29 12.76
N LEU A 72 1.68 2.59 12.22
CA LEU A 72 1.21 1.32 12.82
C LEU A 72 2.21 0.17 12.71
N TYR A 73 3.15 0.27 11.76
CA TYR A 73 4.19 -0.73 11.55
C TYR A 73 5.48 -0.07 11.05
N LEU A 74 6.60 -0.56 11.58
CA LEU A 74 7.94 -0.35 11.07
C LEU A 74 8.68 -1.69 11.01
N PRO A 75 9.50 -1.96 9.97
CA PRO A 75 10.29 -3.20 9.89
C PRO A 75 11.10 -3.50 11.16
N GLU A 76 11.55 -2.45 11.85
CA GLU A 76 12.31 -2.49 13.09
C GLU A 76 11.54 -3.16 14.24
N PHE A 77 10.20 -3.20 14.21
CA PHE A 77 9.41 -3.86 15.25
C PHE A 77 9.75 -5.36 15.38
N ARG A 78 10.25 -5.99 14.30
CA ARG A 78 10.75 -7.37 14.33
C ARG A 78 11.89 -7.57 15.33
N LYS A 79 12.69 -6.53 15.58
CA LYS A 79 13.82 -6.55 16.53
C LYS A 79 13.38 -6.74 17.98
N LEU A 80 12.10 -6.48 18.27
CA LEU A 80 11.51 -6.64 19.60
C LEU A 80 11.09 -8.07 19.91
N HIS A 81 11.21 -9.00 18.95
CA HIS A 81 10.92 -10.40 19.20
C HIS A 81 11.92 -10.97 20.23
N PRO A 82 11.48 -11.76 21.24
CA PRO A 82 12.35 -12.27 22.31
C PRO A 82 13.55 -13.08 21.78
N HIS A 83 13.34 -13.82 20.70
CA HIS A 83 14.38 -14.61 20.02
C HIS A 83 15.06 -13.91 18.83
N TYR A 84 14.94 -12.59 18.67
CA TYR A 84 15.48 -11.88 17.49
C TYR A 84 16.97 -12.14 17.26
N ALA A 85 17.78 -12.08 18.32
CA ALA A 85 19.23 -12.30 18.21
C ALA A 85 19.53 -13.68 17.60
N GLN A 86 18.87 -14.74 18.10
CA GLN A 86 19.01 -16.10 17.59
C GLN A 86 18.59 -16.20 16.12
N MET A 87 17.48 -15.56 15.74
CA MET A 87 17.05 -15.57 14.34
C MET A 87 18.03 -14.82 13.43
N SER A 88 18.58 -13.70 13.91
CA SER A 88 19.48 -12.84 13.13
C SER A 88 20.81 -13.51 12.79
N GLU A 89 21.25 -14.50 13.58
CA GLU A 89 22.44 -15.32 13.28
C GLU A 89 22.29 -16.12 11.98
N HIS A 90 21.06 -16.47 11.62
CA HIS A 90 20.73 -17.17 10.37
C HIS A 90 20.45 -16.20 9.20
N GLY A 91 20.63 -14.90 9.42
CA GLY A 91 20.42 -13.85 8.44
C GLY A 91 19.02 -13.26 8.45
N VAL A 92 18.84 -12.18 7.70
CA VAL A 92 17.58 -11.43 7.67
C VAL A 92 16.42 -12.33 7.25
N LEU A 93 16.62 -13.20 6.24
CA LEU A 93 15.67 -14.22 5.74
C LEU A 93 14.94 -14.97 6.83
N HIS A 94 15.73 -15.56 7.72
CA HIS A 94 15.22 -16.36 8.82
C HIS A 94 14.39 -15.53 9.81
N VAL A 95 14.77 -14.27 10.03
CA VAL A 95 14.01 -13.36 10.91
C VAL A 95 12.59 -13.15 10.41
N TYR A 96 12.35 -12.79 9.14
CA TYR A 96 10.96 -12.50 8.75
C TYR A 96 10.10 -13.75 8.65
N GLU A 97 10.68 -14.89 8.27
CA GLU A 97 9.98 -16.17 8.23
C GLU A 97 9.37 -16.51 9.59
N HIS A 98 10.04 -16.10 10.67
CA HIS A 98 9.66 -16.46 12.02
C HIS A 98 9.06 -15.33 12.87
N THR A 99 9.13 -14.06 12.44
CA THR A 99 8.59 -12.91 13.20
C THR A 99 7.24 -12.39 12.72
N GLU A 100 6.69 -12.91 11.62
CA GLU A 100 5.44 -12.39 11.04
C GLU A 100 4.26 -12.42 12.02
N ALA A 101 4.06 -13.52 12.73
CA ALA A 101 2.98 -13.64 13.71
C ALA A 101 3.12 -12.63 14.86
N PHE A 102 4.32 -12.55 15.45
CA PHE A 102 4.64 -11.60 16.52
C PHE A 102 4.39 -10.15 16.09
N VAL A 103 4.88 -9.76 14.91
CA VAL A 103 4.71 -8.39 14.40
C VAL A 103 3.24 -8.07 14.14
N ARG A 104 2.45 -9.03 13.65
CA ARG A 104 1.00 -8.83 13.45
C ARG A 104 0.30 -8.57 14.78
N GLU A 105 0.60 -9.35 15.82
CA GLU A 105 0.03 -9.14 17.15
C GLU A 105 0.47 -7.80 17.75
N LEU A 106 1.76 -7.46 17.67
CA LEU A 106 2.28 -6.18 18.15
C LEU A 106 1.67 -4.98 17.41
N SER A 107 1.59 -5.04 16.07
CA SER A 107 1.01 -3.97 15.25
C SER A 107 -0.50 -3.84 15.49
N GLY A 108 -1.20 -4.95 15.75
CA GLY A 108 -2.60 -4.95 16.18
C GLY A 108 -2.78 -4.19 17.50
N LYS A 109 -1.91 -4.46 18.49
CA LYS A 109 -1.93 -3.76 19.78
C LYS A 109 -1.60 -2.25 19.63
N VAL A 110 -0.65 -1.91 18.77
CA VAL A 110 -0.33 -0.51 18.41
C VAL A 110 -1.54 0.18 17.79
N PHE A 111 -2.20 -0.47 16.83
CA PHE A 111 -3.39 0.05 16.20
C PHE A 111 -4.54 0.26 17.19
N GLU A 112 -4.88 -0.74 18.01
CA GLU A 112 -5.94 -0.62 19.01
C GLU A 112 -5.71 0.56 19.96
N TYR A 113 -4.47 0.72 20.45
CA TYR A 113 -4.13 1.85 21.32
C TYR A 113 -4.20 3.18 20.57
N ALA A 114 -3.63 3.29 19.37
CA ALA A 114 -3.67 4.51 18.56
C ALA A 114 -5.10 4.94 18.27
N PHE A 115 -5.93 3.98 17.87
CA PHE A 115 -7.32 4.17 17.49
C PHE A 115 -8.17 4.63 18.68
N ALA A 116 -8.07 3.92 19.82
CA ALA A 116 -8.81 4.24 21.04
C ALA A 116 -8.41 5.60 21.64
N ASN A 117 -7.16 6.02 21.46
CA ASN A 117 -6.64 7.29 21.98
C ASN A 117 -6.63 8.42 20.94
N ARG A 118 -7.34 8.26 19.81
CA ARG A 118 -7.57 9.31 18.79
C ARG A 118 -6.27 9.94 18.25
N TYR A 119 -5.25 9.13 18.03
CA TYR A 119 -4.04 9.59 17.35
C TYR A 119 -4.30 9.76 15.86
N ASN A 120 -3.58 10.67 15.21
CA ASN A 120 -3.45 10.64 13.75
C ASN A 120 -2.69 9.37 13.35
N ILE A 121 -3.11 8.69 12.28
CA ILE A 121 -2.60 7.35 11.94
C ILE A 121 -2.09 7.31 10.49
N ILE A 122 -0.94 6.70 10.27
CA ILE A 122 -0.46 6.28 8.94
C ILE A 122 -0.69 4.78 8.78
N MET A 123 -1.39 4.41 7.72
CA MET A 123 -1.71 3.03 7.39
C MET A 123 -1.36 2.72 5.93
N GLU A 124 -0.59 1.67 5.70
CA GLU A 124 -0.40 1.09 4.36
C GLU A 124 -1.29 -0.14 4.21
N SER A 125 -2.01 -0.27 3.09
CA SER A 125 -2.86 -1.43 2.80
C SER A 125 -2.53 -2.06 1.46
N ALA A 126 -2.33 -3.38 1.44
CA ALA A 126 -2.06 -4.13 0.23
C ALA A 126 -3.31 -4.60 -0.53
N LEU A 127 -4.51 -4.32 0.02
CA LEU A 127 -5.81 -4.82 -0.47
C LEU A 127 -5.94 -6.35 -0.44
N ASP A 128 -5.12 -7.04 0.36
CA ASP A 128 -5.00 -8.49 0.39
C ASP A 128 -6.08 -9.20 1.21
N ASP A 129 -6.72 -8.50 2.15
CA ASP A 129 -7.82 -9.04 2.96
C ASP A 129 -9.12 -8.24 2.76
N GLU A 130 -10.14 -8.92 2.22
CA GLU A 130 -11.46 -8.35 1.96
C GLU A 130 -12.18 -7.92 3.26
N ALA A 131 -11.85 -8.53 4.40
CA ALA A 131 -12.42 -8.17 5.70
C ALA A 131 -12.09 -6.73 6.12
N PHE A 132 -11.00 -6.17 5.56
CA PHE A 132 -10.59 -4.80 5.79
C PHE A 132 -11.65 -3.77 5.36
N ALA A 133 -12.60 -4.13 4.49
CA ALA A 133 -13.73 -3.28 4.14
C ALA A 133 -14.67 -2.97 5.33
N GLY A 134 -14.59 -3.72 6.43
CA GLY A 134 -15.32 -3.43 7.67
C GLY A 134 -14.72 -2.31 8.52
N PHE A 135 -13.46 -1.95 8.29
CA PHE A 135 -12.75 -0.94 9.08
C PHE A 135 -13.18 0.52 8.81
N PRO A 136 -13.33 0.99 7.55
CA PRO A 136 -13.64 2.39 7.28
C PRO A 136 -14.93 2.90 7.97
N PRO A 137 -16.04 2.14 8.03
CA PRO A 137 -17.22 2.53 8.80
C PRO A 137 -16.94 2.71 10.30
N ALA A 138 -16.18 1.80 10.92
CA ALA A 138 -15.81 1.91 12.34
C ALA A 138 -14.94 3.16 12.61
N ALA A 139 -14.06 3.51 11.67
CA ALA A 139 -13.26 4.73 11.77
C ALA A 139 -14.11 6.02 11.67
N VAL A 140 -15.16 6.03 10.83
CA VAL A 140 -16.15 7.12 10.79
C VAL A 140 -16.89 7.26 12.12
N GLU A 141 -17.35 6.14 12.70
CA GLU A 141 -18.04 6.15 14.01
C GLU A 141 -17.13 6.67 15.12
N ALA A 142 -15.83 6.39 15.02
CA ALA A 142 -14.81 6.97 15.89
C ALA A 142 -14.42 8.41 15.53
N GLY A 143 -15.09 9.06 14.56
CA GLY A 143 -14.88 10.46 14.20
C GLY A 143 -13.58 10.75 13.44
N TYR A 144 -13.01 9.77 12.73
CA TYR A 144 -11.83 10.01 11.90
C TYR A 144 -12.18 10.64 10.55
N ARG A 145 -11.28 11.51 10.09
CA ARG A 145 -11.18 11.94 8.68
C ARG A 145 -10.16 11.09 7.94
N PHE A 146 -10.27 11.07 6.62
CA PHE A 146 -9.45 10.23 5.76
C PHE A 146 -8.67 11.04 4.73
N GLU A 147 -7.41 10.72 4.59
CA GLU A 147 -6.56 11.16 3.49
C GLU A 147 -6.06 9.91 2.76
N ILE A 148 -6.71 9.58 1.65
CA ILE A 148 -6.52 8.31 0.97
C ILE A 148 -5.72 8.51 -0.32
N HIS A 149 -4.57 7.84 -0.40
CA HIS A 149 -3.71 7.80 -1.57
C HIS A 149 -3.70 6.39 -2.15
N MET A 150 -4.33 6.20 -3.29
CA MET A 150 -4.46 4.89 -3.93
C MET A 150 -3.55 4.81 -5.13
N ILE A 151 -2.80 3.73 -5.26
CA ILE A 151 -1.93 3.50 -6.41
C ILE A 151 -2.47 2.35 -7.24
N ALA A 152 -2.87 2.67 -8.47
CA ALA A 152 -3.24 1.72 -9.49
C ALA A 152 -2.05 1.41 -10.39
N CYS A 153 -1.86 0.13 -10.67
CA CYS A 153 -0.83 -0.39 -11.56
C CYS A 153 -1.43 -1.52 -12.38
N LYS A 154 -1.03 -1.61 -13.66
CA LYS A 154 -1.31 -2.80 -14.47
C LYS A 154 -0.81 -4.05 -13.76
N GLU A 155 -1.60 -5.12 -13.80
CA GLU A 155 -1.31 -6.42 -13.14
C GLU A 155 0.15 -6.86 -13.36
N GLU A 156 0.56 -6.94 -14.61
CA GLU A 156 1.86 -7.47 -15.02
C GLU A 156 3.01 -6.54 -14.61
N PHE A 157 2.78 -5.23 -14.59
CA PHE A 157 3.76 -4.27 -14.05
C PHE A 157 3.95 -4.49 -12.55
N SER A 158 2.86 -4.62 -11.80
CA SER A 158 2.90 -4.86 -10.36
C SER A 158 3.63 -6.17 -10.05
N HIS A 159 3.37 -7.24 -10.82
CA HIS A 159 4.06 -8.52 -10.67
C HIS A 159 5.54 -8.43 -11.03
N TRP A 160 5.90 -7.86 -12.18
CA TRP A 160 7.30 -7.65 -12.51
C TRP A 160 8.03 -6.85 -11.42
N ALA A 161 7.39 -5.83 -10.85
CA ALA A 161 7.99 -5.02 -9.79
C ALA A 161 8.25 -5.83 -8.50
N THR A 162 7.38 -6.78 -8.12
CA THR A 162 7.67 -7.69 -6.99
C THR A 162 8.81 -8.64 -7.31
N LEU A 163 8.89 -9.16 -8.54
CA LEU A 163 9.98 -10.04 -8.98
C LEU A 163 11.33 -9.30 -9.03
N ASP A 164 11.40 -8.10 -9.61
CA ASP A 164 12.63 -7.29 -9.67
C ASP A 164 13.09 -6.87 -8.27
N ARG A 165 12.16 -6.49 -7.38
CA ARG A 165 12.47 -6.27 -5.96
C ARG A 165 13.01 -7.55 -5.31
N GLY A 166 12.34 -8.67 -5.56
CA GLY A 166 12.74 -10.03 -5.21
C GLY A 166 14.21 -10.32 -5.48
N VAL A 167 14.57 -10.23 -6.76
CA VAL A 167 15.93 -10.50 -7.24
C VAL A 167 16.95 -9.51 -6.68
N LYS A 168 16.61 -8.22 -6.58
CA LYS A 168 17.50 -7.20 -6.00
C LYS A 168 17.78 -7.46 -4.52
N SER A 169 16.78 -7.87 -3.74
CA SER A 169 16.96 -8.21 -2.33
C SER A 169 17.83 -9.45 -2.17
N VAL A 170 17.57 -10.50 -2.95
CA VAL A 170 18.42 -11.72 -2.95
C VAL A 170 19.89 -11.38 -3.28
N ALA A 171 20.11 -10.50 -4.26
CA ALA A 171 21.46 -10.02 -4.63
C ALA A 171 22.18 -9.30 -3.47
N LYS A 172 21.43 -8.66 -2.57
CA LYS A 172 21.95 -8.00 -1.36
C LYS A 172 22.01 -8.91 -0.13
N GLY A 173 21.55 -10.15 -0.22
CA GLY A 173 21.41 -11.01 0.96
C GLY A 173 20.23 -10.66 1.87
N GLU A 174 19.27 -9.87 1.36
CA GLU A 174 18.05 -9.45 2.04
C GLU A 174 16.88 -10.39 1.69
N ILE A 175 15.81 -10.32 2.48
CA ILE A 175 14.55 -10.99 2.12
C ILE A 175 13.82 -10.19 1.09
N GLU A 176 13.23 -10.90 0.15
CA GLU A 176 11.97 -10.44 -0.39
C GLU A 176 11.05 -11.61 -0.73
N ARG A 177 9.75 -11.43 -0.53
CA ARG A 177 8.76 -12.41 -0.94
C ARG A 177 8.53 -12.26 -2.44
N PHE A 178 8.78 -13.32 -3.20
CA PHE A 178 8.29 -13.42 -4.57
C PHE A 178 6.77 -13.61 -4.51
N VAL A 179 6.03 -12.56 -4.85
CA VAL A 179 4.57 -12.58 -4.83
C VAL A 179 4.08 -13.19 -6.14
N ALA A 180 3.25 -14.23 -6.06
CA ALA A 180 2.67 -14.83 -7.25
C ALA A 180 1.66 -13.89 -7.91
N LEU A 181 1.53 -13.96 -9.24
CA LEU A 181 0.55 -13.16 -9.98
C LEU A 181 -0.88 -13.35 -9.44
N SER A 182 -1.26 -14.58 -9.06
CA SER A 182 -2.57 -14.87 -8.48
C SER A 182 -2.84 -14.14 -7.16
N GLN A 183 -1.81 -13.85 -6.36
CA GLN A 183 -1.95 -13.06 -5.13
C GLN A 183 -2.17 -11.58 -5.44
N ILE A 184 -1.56 -11.06 -6.49
CA ILE A 184 -1.81 -9.70 -6.99
C ILE A 184 -3.24 -9.58 -7.49
N GLN A 185 -3.69 -10.56 -8.28
CA GLN A 185 -5.06 -10.63 -8.79
C GLN A 185 -6.09 -10.75 -7.67
N ALA A 186 -5.83 -11.58 -6.65
CA ALA A 186 -6.69 -11.66 -5.47
C ALA A 186 -6.79 -10.31 -4.73
N SER A 187 -5.66 -9.60 -4.57
CA SER A 187 -5.64 -8.28 -3.93
C SER A 187 -6.47 -7.25 -4.73
N GLN A 188 -6.40 -7.31 -6.05
CA GLN A 188 -7.17 -6.43 -6.93
C GLN A 188 -8.66 -6.79 -6.96
N ALA A 189 -9.00 -8.07 -6.87
CA ALA A 189 -10.40 -8.52 -6.76
C ALA A 189 -11.06 -7.97 -5.48
N ASN A 190 -10.33 -7.94 -4.37
CA ASN A 190 -10.78 -7.34 -3.11
C ASN A 190 -10.95 -5.82 -3.19
N ALA A 191 -10.23 -5.15 -4.11
CA ALA A 191 -10.23 -3.69 -4.23
C ALA A 191 -11.64 -3.11 -4.38
N ARG A 192 -12.55 -3.80 -5.06
CA ARG A 192 -13.93 -3.31 -5.20
C ARG A 192 -14.59 -3.02 -3.87
N LYS A 193 -14.56 -3.98 -2.94
CA LYS A 193 -15.24 -3.84 -1.66
C LYS A 193 -14.51 -2.87 -0.74
N ILE A 194 -13.17 -2.95 -0.70
CA ILE A 194 -12.33 -2.10 0.15
C ILE A 194 -12.41 -0.63 -0.29
N LEU A 195 -12.23 -0.35 -1.58
CA LEU A 195 -12.23 1.02 -2.09
C LEU A 195 -13.63 1.66 -2.02
N ASN A 196 -14.69 0.89 -2.24
CA ASN A 196 -16.05 1.39 -2.02
C ASN A 196 -16.32 1.72 -0.55
N ALA A 197 -15.81 0.92 0.39
CA ALA A 197 -15.93 1.21 1.82
C ALA A 197 -15.19 2.50 2.20
N PHE A 198 -13.97 2.70 1.67
CA PHE A 198 -13.23 3.95 1.86
C PHE A 198 -13.92 5.17 1.26
N GLU A 199 -14.40 5.07 0.03
CA GLU A 199 -15.13 6.15 -0.61
C GLU A 199 -16.40 6.50 0.19
N SER A 200 -17.13 5.47 0.65
CA SER A 200 -18.32 5.66 1.49
C SER A 200 -17.98 6.32 2.83
N ALA A 201 -16.85 5.96 3.44
CA ALA A 201 -16.37 6.58 4.67
C ALA A 201 -15.99 8.06 4.46
N CYS A 202 -15.29 8.38 3.37
CA CYS A 202 -14.98 9.76 3.01
C CYS A 202 -16.24 10.62 2.87
N LEU A 203 -17.32 10.09 2.30
CA LEU A 203 -18.60 10.80 2.17
C LEU A 203 -19.25 11.14 3.51
N GLN A 204 -18.93 10.40 4.57
CA GLN A 204 -19.49 10.64 5.91
C GLN A 204 -18.62 11.55 6.77
N ALA A 205 -17.38 11.84 6.35
CA ALA A 205 -16.41 12.59 7.12
C ALA A 205 -15.93 13.83 6.34
N PRO A 206 -16.62 14.97 6.45
CA PRO A 206 -16.18 16.23 5.84
C PRO A 206 -14.73 16.58 6.21
N GLY A 207 -13.98 17.09 5.24
CA GLY A 207 -12.53 17.29 5.30
C GLY A 207 -11.72 16.08 4.80
N SER A 208 -12.38 14.95 4.49
CA SER A 208 -11.70 13.80 3.88
C SER A 208 -11.37 14.03 2.40
N GLN A 209 -10.34 13.33 1.91
CA GLN A 209 -9.88 13.44 0.54
C GLN A 209 -9.41 12.10 -0.02
N VAL A 210 -9.51 11.96 -1.33
CA VAL A 210 -9.11 10.77 -2.07
C VAL A 210 -8.29 11.17 -3.28
N THR A 211 -7.12 10.56 -3.44
CA THR A 211 -6.21 10.77 -4.56
C THR A 211 -5.90 9.43 -5.22
N LEU A 212 -6.09 9.34 -6.53
CA LEU A 212 -5.71 8.17 -7.32
C LEU A 212 -4.43 8.48 -8.09
N TYR A 213 -3.48 7.57 -8.00
CA TYR A 213 -2.21 7.58 -8.71
C TYR A 213 -2.18 6.43 -9.72
N GLU A 214 -1.57 6.68 -10.86
CA GLU A 214 -1.07 5.64 -11.75
C GLU A 214 0.43 5.48 -11.54
N ARG A 215 0.88 4.22 -11.61
CA ARG A 215 2.30 3.91 -11.75
C ARG A 215 2.49 2.75 -12.71
N GLY A 216 3.37 2.94 -13.68
CA GLY A 216 3.67 2.01 -14.76
C GLY A 216 4.85 2.49 -15.60
N PHE A 217 5.12 1.81 -16.71
CA PHE A 217 6.16 2.23 -17.66
C PHE A 217 5.79 3.54 -18.38
N GLU A 218 4.50 3.79 -18.55
CA GLU A 218 3.88 5.01 -19.10
C GLU A 218 4.19 6.25 -18.26
N THR A 219 4.53 6.04 -16.99
CA THR A 219 4.80 7.08 -15.99
C THR A 219 6.28 7.14 -15.59
N ASP A 220 7.17 6.50 -16.36
CA ASP A 220 8.59 6.31 -16.01
C ASP A 220 8.76 5.69 -14.61
N GLN A 221 7.84 4.79 -14.25
CA GLN A 221 7.76 4.11 -12.95
C GLN A 221 7.61 5.06 -11.74
N GLN A 222 7.17 6.31 -11.98
CA GLN A 222 6.82 7.27 -10.94
C GLN A 222 5.32 7.22 -10.65
N SER A 223 4.94 7.42 -9.39
CA SER A 223 3.52 7.63 -9.05
C SER A 223 3.08 8.99 -9.56
N LYS A 224 2.15 9.01 -10.52
CA LYS A 224 1.58 10.22 -11.12
C LYS A 224 0.11 10.33 -10.74
N VAL A 225 -0.33 11.51 -10.31
CA VAL A 225 -1.73 11.72 -9.90
C VAL A 225 -2.63 11.72 -11.12
N LEU A 226 -3.62 10.82 -11.15
CA LEU A 226 -4.66 10.77 -12.17
C LEU A 226 -5.83 11.69 -11.83
N CYS A 227 -6.23 11.71 -10.56
CA CYS A 227 -7.29 12.57 -10.08
C CYS A 227 -7.25 12.73 -8.56
N HIS A 228 -7.90 13.78 -8.08
CA HIS A 228 -8.02 14.10 -6.68
C HIS A 228 -9.43 14.66 -6.41
N SER A 229 -10.03 14.24 -5.29
CA SER A 229 -11.36 14.69 -4.88
C SER A 229 -11.42 14.93 -3.38
N ARG A 230 -12.28 15.87 -2.98
CA ARG A 230 -12.48 16.26 -1.57
C ARG A 230 -13.94 16.13 -1.18
N CYS A 231 -14.15 15.78 0.08
CA CYS A 231 -15.46 15.82 0.72
C CYS A 231 -15.54 17.09 1.56
N ASP A 232 -15.99 18.19 0.97
CA ASP A 232 -16.17 19.45 1.69
C ASP A 232 -17.51 19.48 2.46
N ALA A 233 -18.47 18.66 2.03
CA ALA A 233 -19.77 18.49 2.67
C ALA A 233 -20.19 17.02 2.63
N GLN A 234 -20.89 16.59 3.68
CA GLN A 234 -21.36 15.21 3.82
C GLN A 234 -22.17 14.77 2.60
N GLY A 235 -21.88 13.56 2.10
CA GLY A 235 -22.54 12.98 0.92
C GLY A 235 -22.01 13.48 -0.42
N VAL A 236 -21.00 14.37 -0.45
CA VAL A 236 -20.43 14.93 -1.68
C VAL A 236 -18.95 14.61 -1.78
N LEU A 237 -18.50 14.10 -2.94
CA LEU A 237 -17.08 14.09 -3.33
C LEU A 237 -16.93 14.92 -4.60
N THR A 238 -16.19 16.02 -4.48
CA THR A 238 -15.98 17.01 -5.54
C THR A 238 -14.60 16.83 -6.16
N PRO A 239 -14.51 16.50 -7.46
CA PRO A 239 -13.24 16.50 -8.19
C PRO A 239 -12.58 17.87 -8.14
N GLN A 240 -11.27 17.86 -7.88
CA GLN A 240 -10.42 19.03 -7.92
C GLN A 240 -9.82 19.20 -9.33
N PRO A 241 -9.44 20.42 -9.74
CA PRO A 241 -8.87 20.66 -11.07
C PRO A 241 -7.40 20.22 -11.21
N ASP A 242 -6.70 20.10 -10.08
CA ASP A 242 -5.29 19.75 -9.96
C ASP A 242 -5.01 19.05 -8.63
N TYR A 243 -3.75 18.65 -8.42
CA TYR A 243 -3.25 18.22 -7.13
C TYR A 243 -2.06 19.10 -6.74
N GLU A 244 -2.26 19.95 -5.74
CA GLU A 244 -1.24 20.88 -5.22
C GLU A 244 -0.68 21.81 -6.33
N GLY A 245 -1.56 22.28 -7.23
CA GLY A 245 -1.20 23.12 -8.36
C GLY A 245 -0.54 22.38 -9.53
N GLN A 246 -0.38 21.06 -9.44
CA GLN A 246 0.14 20.23 -10.52
C GLN A 246 -0.99 19.61 -11.34
N PRO A 247 -0.96 19.73 -12.68
CA PRO A 247 -1.97 19.12 -13.52
C PRO A 247 -1.93 17.59 -13.40
N PHE A 248 -3.10 16.96 -13.51
CA PHE A 248 -3.18 15.50 -13.51
C PHE A 248 -2.49 14.88 -14.73
N PHE A 249 -1.93 13.71 -14.52
CA PHE A 249 -1.45 12.86 -15.58
C PHE A 249 -2.61 12.41 -16.47
N ARG A 250 -2.38 12.44 -17.78
CA ARG A 250 -3.31 11.94 -18.79
C ARG A 250 -2.72 10.69 -19.40
N ALA A 251 -3.21 9.53 -18.97
CA ALA A 251 -2.78 8.29 -19.59
C ALA A 251 -3.24 8.25 -21.05
N PRO A 252 -2.42 7.71 -21.96
CA PRO A 252 -2.73 7.69 -23.40
C PRO A 252 -3.97 6.85 -23.75
N TYR A 253 -4.42 6.00 -22.83
CA TYR A 253 -5.55 5.09 -22.98
C TYR A 253 -6.83 5.55 -22.27
N HIS A 254 -6.84 6.74 -21.68
CA HIS A 254 -8.05 7.36 -21.13
C HIS A 254 -8.59 8.41 -22.12
N ASP A 255 -9.69 8.08 -22.79
CA ASP A 255 -10.36 9.01 -23.72
C ASP A 255 -11.09 10.16 -23.01
N THR A 256 -11.40 9.98 -21.73
CA THR A 256 -12.09 10.97 -20.88
C THR A 256 -11.30 11.26 -19.62
N PRO A 257 -11.43 12.46 -19.03
CA PRO A 257 -10.84 12.76 -17.73
C PRO A 257 -11.22 11.72 -16.67
N VAL A 258 -10.21 11.24 -15.94
CA VAL A 258 -10.40 10.40 -14.77
C VAL A 258 -10.86 11.31 -13.64
N GLU A 259 -12.02 11.03 -13.06
CA GLU A 259 -12.59 11.83 -11.96
C GLU A 259 -13.23 10.91 -10.92
N ILE A 260 -13.15 11.28 -9.64
CA ILE A 260 -13.89 10.63 -8.56
C ILE A 260 -14.99 11.58 -8.10
N ARG A 261 -16.24 11.29 -8.45
CA ARG A 261 -17.38 12.18 -8.18
C ARG A 261 -18.50 11.42 -7.50
N ARG A 262 -19.04 12.03 -6.45
CA ARG A 262 -20.29 11.60 -5.81
C ARG A 262 -21.16 12.81 -5.50
N SER A 263 -22.45 12.66 -5.77
CA SER A 263 -23.47 13.61 -5.34
C SER A 263 -24.62 12.86 -4.64
N PRO A 264 -25.43 13.56 -3.83
CA PRO A 264 -26.59 12.96 -3.17
C PRO A 264 -27.65 12.44 -4.16
N GLU A 265 -27.66 12.97 -5.38
CA GLU A 265 -28.67 12.71 -6.42
C GLU A 265 -28.35 11.45 -7.26
N GLY A 266 -27.17 10.84 -7.13
CA GLY A 266 -26.85 9.59 -7.85
C GLY A 266 -25.36 9.24 -8.03
N SER A 267 -25.11 8.07 -8.62
CA SER A 267 -23.77 7.51 -8.78
C SER A 267 -22.93 8.26 -9.82
N GLY A 268 -22.06 9.18 -9.38
CA GLY A 268 -20.98 9.69 -10.22
C GLY A 268 -19.92 8.63 -10.55
N SER A 269 -18.75 9.01 -11.07
CA SER A 269 -17.66 8.05 -11.28
C SER A 269 -16.98 7.72 -9.95
N GLY A 270 -17.00 6.45 -9.56
CA GLY A 270 -16.42 6.00 -8.30
C GLY A 270 -14.93 5.70 -8.40
N VAL A 271 -14.27 5.75 -7.26
CA VAL A 271 -12.88 5.35 -7.04
C VAL A 271 -12.56 4.01 -7.68
N TYR A 272 -13.36 2.97 -7.37
CA TYR A 272 -13.10 1.63 -7.87
C TYR A 272 -13.14 1.55 -9.40
N LEU A 273 -14.09 2.26 -10.03
CA LEU A 273 -14.21 2.24 -11.49
C LEU A 273 -12.94 2.79 -12.15
N GLN A 274 -12.42 3.91 -11.61
CA GLN A 274 -11.18 4.52 -12.11
C GLN A 274 -9.96 3.64 -11.84
N PHE A 275 -9.86 3.05 -10.65
CA PHE A 275 -8.82 2.09 -10.32
C PHE A 275 -8.85 0.86 -11.25
N PHE A 276 -10.03 0.31 -11.50
CA PHE A 276 -10.25 -0.86 -12.36
C PHE A 276 -9.79 -0.62 -13.80
N GLN A 277 -10.07 0.58 -14.36
CA GLN A 277 -9.65 0.94 -15.71
C GLN A 277 -8.12 0.88 -15.89
N VAL A 278 -7.36 1.34 -14.90
CA VAL A 278 -5.89 1.32 -14.94
C VAL A 278 -5.36 -0.10 -14.76
N VAL A 279 -5.88 -0.83 -13.76
CA VAL A 279 -5.36 -2.15 -13.37
C VAL A 279 -5.50 -3.20 -14.47
N HIS A 280 -6.63 -3.18 -15.18
CA HIS A 280 -6.92 -4.12 -16.27
C HIS A 280 -6.64 -3.54 -17.65
N ALA A 281 -6.02 -2.35 -17.74
CA ALA A 281 -5.51 -1.86 -19.01
C ALA A 281 -4.36 -2.73 -19.49
N SER A 282 -4.47 -3.27 -20.70
CA SER A 282 -3.41 -4.03 -21.35
C SER A 282 -2.20 -3.14 -21.69
N MET A 283 -1.01 -3.74 -21.78
CA MET A 283 0.18 -3.08 -22.34
C MET A 283 0.16 -3.16 -23.88
N LEU A 284 -0.70 -2.34 -24.50
CA LEU A 284 -0.92 -2.36 -25.95
C LEU A 284 0.06 -1.49 -26.75
N ASP A 285 0.76 -0.57 -26.10
CA ASP A 285 1.72 0.30 -26.78
C ASP A 285 3.06 -0.42 -26.95
N GLU A 286 3.60 -0.42 -28.17
CA GLU A 286 4.88 -1.06 -28.48
C GLU A 286 6.03 -0.55 -27.58
N PRO A 287 6.18 0.78 -27.34
CA PRO A 287 7.23 1.27 -26.44
C PRO A 287 7.10 0.72 -25.01
N VAL A 288 5.87 0.58 -24.50
CA VAL A 288 5.60 0.03 -23.17
C VAL A 288 5.97 -1.45 -23.12
N ARG A 289 5.60 -2.23 -24.15
CA ARG A 289 5.99 -3.64 -24.25
C ARG A 289 7.51 -3.81 -24.30
N GLN A 290 8.20 -3.00 -25.09
CA GLN A 290 9.66 -3.03 -25.18
C GLN A 290 10.31 -2.69 -23.83
N GLN A 291 9.75 -1.74 -23.08
CA GLN A 291 10.21 -1.46 -21.71
C GLN A 291 10.01 -2.65 -20.77
N MET A 292 8.87 -3.34 -20.84
CA MET A 292 8.64 -4.56 -20.06
C MET A 292 9.67 -5.66 -20.40
N VAL A 293 9.94 -5.90 -21.69
CA VAL A 293 10.97 -6.86 -22.13
C VAL A 293 12.35 -6.46 -21.60
N ALA A 294 12.75 -5.21 -21.80
CA ALA A 294 14.04 -4.70 -21.34
C ALA A 294 14.17 -4.82 -19.81
N ALA A 295 13.10 -4.52 -19.08
CA ALA A 295 13.03 -4.62 -17.64
C ALA A 295 13.16 -6.08 -17.16
N CYS A 296 12.47 -7.02 -17.80
CA CYS A 296 12.59 -8.44 -17.49
C CYS A 296 14.00 -8.98 -17.80
N CYS A 297 14.56 -8.65 -18.97
CA CYS A 297 15.93 -9.01 -19.34
C CYS A 297 16.96 -8.45 -18.34
N LYS A 298 16.77 -7.21 -17.89
CA LYS A 298 17.62 -6.60 -16.85
C LYS A 298 17.51 -7.34 -15.52
N THR A 299 16.31 -7.77 -15.13
CA THR A 299 16.11 -8.59 -13.92
C THR A 299 16.76 -9.96 -14.06
N LEU A 300 16.53 -10.65 -15.19
CA LEU A 300 17.13 -11.94 -15.52
C LEU A 300 18.66 -11.86 -15.60
N GLY A 301 19.24 -10.78 -16.12
CA GLY A 301 20.70 -10.61 -16.18
C GLY A 301 21.39 -10.58 -14.81
N ARG A 302 20.65 -10.36 -13.71
CA ARG A 302 21.17 -10.42 -12.34
C ARG A 302 21.12 -11.82 -11.72
N THR A 303 20.41 -12.74 -12.36
CA THR A 303 20.14 -14.07 -11.81
C THR A 303 21.23 -15.13 -12.00
N PRO A 304 22.18 -15.08 -12.97
CA PRO A 304 23.14 -16.17 -13.19
C PRO A 304 23.95 -16.57 -11.95
N ASP A 305 24.35 -15.60 -11.13
CA ASP A 305 25.10 -15.86 -9.88
C ASP A 305 24.18 -16.18 -8.68
N LEU A 306 22.86 -16.10 -8.88
CA LEU A 306 21.84 -16.21 -7.85
C LEU A 306 20.81 -17.33 -8.15
N VAL A 307 21.01 -18.13 -9.19
CA VAL A 307 20.05 -19.16 -9.66
C VAL A 307 19.67 -20.13 -8.53
N ALA A 308 20.62 -20.52 -7.69
CA ALA A 308 20.36 -21.40 -6.54
C ALA A 308 19.52 -20.75 -5.43
N ARG A 309 19.37 -19.41 -5.44
CA ARG A 309 18.74 -18.60 -4.39
C ARG A 309 17.48 -17.87 -4.85
N ILE A 310 17.19 -17.86 -6.16
CA ILE A 310 15.99 -17.29 -6.74
C ILE A 310 15.00 -18.42 -6.98
N SER A 311 13.72 -18.23 -6.64
CA SER A 311 12.70 -19.23 -6.92
C SER A 311 12.66 -19.55 -8.42
N GLY A 312 12.64 -20.84 -8.78
CA GLY A 312 12.46 -21.27 -10.17
C GLY A 312 11.19 -20.69 -10.81
N ASP A 313 10.18 -20.38 -10.00
CA ASP A 313 8.98 -19.67 -10.45
C ASP A 313 9.33 -18.25 -10.92
N ALA A 314 10.09 -17.47 -10.14
CA ALA A 314 10.44 -16.10 -10.52
C ALA A 314 11.18 -16.03 -11.87
N PHE A 315 12.10 -16.97 -12.13
CA PHE A 315 12.78 -17.08 -13.42
C PHE A 315 11.81 -17.41 -14.57
N ARG A 316 10.91 -18.36 -14.33
CA ARG A 316 9.88 -18.76 -15.31
C ARG A 316 8.96 -17.58 -15.66
N GLU A 317 8.43 -16.89 -14.66
CA GLU A 317 7.50 -15.76 -14.85
C GLU A 317 8.18 -14.61 -15.64
N LEU A 318 9.41 -14.23 -15.27
CA LEU A 318 10.17 -13.22 -16.02
C LEU A 318 10.40 -13.62 -17.48
N SER A 319 10.72 -14.90 -17.73
CA SER A 319 10.92 -15.43 -19.09
C SER A 319 9.63 -15.43 -19.89
N GLN A 320 8.50 -15.74 -19.26
CA GLN A 320 7.18 -15.70 -19.89
C GLN A 320 6.80 -14.27 -20.32
N TYR A 321 7.10 -13.24 -19.51
CA TYR A 321 6.89 -11.85 -19.92
C TYR A 321 7.75 -11.44 -21.11
N VAL A 322 9.03 -11.87 -21.15
CA VAL A 322 9.88 -11.64 -22.33
C VAL A 322 9.25 -12.26 -23.57
N LEU A 323 8.86 -13.54 -23.52
CA LEU A 323 8.26 -14.23 -24.66
C LEU A 323 6.95 -13.57 -25.11
N LYS A 324 6.07 -13.25 -24.15
CA LYS A 324 4.76 -12.62 -24.40
C LYS A 324 4.87 -11.29 -25.12
N TYR A 325 5.85 -10.46 -24.77
CA TYR A 325 5.96 -9.09 -25.28
C TYR A 325 7.00 -8.89 -26.39
N THR A 326 7.85 -9.89 -26.65
CA THR A 326 8.77 -9.89 -27.81
C THR A 326 8.05 -10.25 -29.11
N TYR A 327 7.04 -11.13 -29.04
CA TYR A 327 6.25 -11.59 -30.18
C TYR A 327 4.78 -11.20 -29.98
N PRO A 328 4.42 -9.92 -30.18
CA PRO A 328 3.08 -9.40 -29.88
C PRO A 328 1.97 -10.00 -30.74
#